data_AF-A0A822EHU7-F1
#
_entry.id   AF-A0A822EHU7-F1
#
_cell.length_a   1.000
_cell.length_b   1.000
_cell.length_c   1.000
_cell.angle_alpha   90.00
_cell.angle_beta   90.00
_cell.angle_gamma   90.00
#
_symmetry.space_group_name_H-M   'P 1'
#
loop_
_entity.id
_entity.type
_entity.pdbx_description
1 polymer ?
#
loop_
_entity_poly.entity_id
_entity_poly.type
_entity_poly.pdbx_seq_one_letter_code
_entity_poly.pdbx_strand_id
1 'polypeptide(L)'
;GHVRDVLERTNELSDQGEIYESFDLSNVQDRQISDLSGGELQRFTCAMTCMQKGDIYIFDEPSSYLDIKQRLKAAVAIRNLIQENRTFENKILSYTSGI
;
A
#
# COMPACT_ATOMS: atom_id res chain seq x y z
N GLY A 1 4.08 -16.46 -6.99
CA GLY A 1 4.83 -16.17 -5.76
C GLY A 1 3.82 -15.81 -4.69
N HIS A 2 4.09 -16.14 -3.44
CA HIS A 2 3.18 -15.76 -2.36
C HIS A 2 3.31 -14.27 -2.06
N VAL A 3 2.26 -13.70 -1.48
CA VAL A 3 2.24 -12.28 -1.06
C VAL A 3 3.43 -11.98 -0.16
N ARG A 4 3.70 -12.85 0.83
CA ARG A 4 4.82 -12.70 1.76
C ARG A 4 6.16 -12.60 1.05
N ASP A 5 6.46 -13.57 0.19
CA ASP A 5 7.74 -13.66 -0.53
C ASP A 5 8.04 -12.37 -1.31
N VAL A 6 7.01 -11.75 -1.88
CA VAL A 6 7.16 -10.55 -2.70
C VAL A 6 7.30 -9.29 -1.84
N LEU A 7 6.55 -9.16 -0.75
CA LEU A 7 6.69 -8.05 0.19
C LEU A 7 8.05 -8.08 0.88
N GLU A 8 8.54 -9.26 1.28
CA GLU A 8 9.86 -9.41 1.90
C GLU A 8 10.99 -8.95 0.99
N ARG A 9 10.90 -9.27 -0.31
CA ARG A 9 11.88 -8.85 -1.31
C ARG A 9 11.85 -7.35 -1.65
N THR A 10 10.74 -6.70 -1.34
CA THR A 10 10.48 -5.30 -1.72
C THR A 10 10.64 -4.34 -0.55
N ASN A 11 10.95 -4.86 0.65
CA ASN A 11 11.02 -4.04 1.85
C ASN A 11 12.29 -3.18 1.90
N GLU A 12 12.15 -1.89 1.56
CA GLU A 12 13.25 -0.93 1.58
C GLU A 12 13.05 0.19 2.61
N LEU A 13 11.80 0.50 2.97
CA LEU A 13 11.47 1.70 3.74
C LEU A 13 10.68 1.49 5.04
N SER A 14 9.90 0.42 5.17
CA SER A 14 8.87 0.34 6.22
C SER A 14 9.02 -0.86 7.15
N ASP A 15 8.42 -0.75 8.34
CA ASP A 15 8.21 -1.93 9.18
C ASP A 15 7.18 -2.84 8.52
N GLN A 16 7.58 -4.09 8.25
CA GLN A 16 6.70 -5.06 7.58
C GLN A 16 5.40 -5.26 8.36
N GLY A 17 5.46 -5.32 9.70
CA GLY A 17 4.29 -5.55 10.54
C GLY A 17 3.24 -4.45 10.38
N GLU A 18 3.68 -3.19 10.35
CA GLU A 18 2.79 -2.05 10.14
C GLU A 18 2.11 -2.10 8.77
N ILE A 19 2.84 -2.50 7.72
CA ILE A 19 2.28 -2.62 6.37
C ILE A 19 1.22 -3.72 6.30
N TYR A 20 1.48 -4.89 6.90
CA TYR A 20 0.50 -5.99 6.92
C TYR A 20 -0.80 -5.57 7.64
N GLU A 21 -0.70 -4.81 8.72
CA GLU A 21 -1.86 -4.32 9.47
C GLU A 21 -2.62 -3.21 8.73
N SER A 22 -1.85 -2.26 8.16
CA SER A 22 -2.37 -1.10 7.44
C SER A 22 -3.12 -1.49 6.17
N PHE A 23 -2.64 -2.50 5.45
CA PHE A 23 -3.27 -2.99 4.22
C PHE A 23 -4.08 -4.28 4.40
N ASP A 24 -4.27 -4.74 5.64
CA ASP A 24 -5.06 -5.94 5.97
C ASP A 24 -4.62 -7.17 5.14
N LEU A 25 -3.30 -7.39 5.14
CA LEU A 25 -2.65 -8.44 4.34
C LEU A 25 -2.32 -9.70 5.15
N SER A 26 -2.46 -9.68 6.48
CA SER A 26 -2.15 -10.82 7.35
C SER A 26 -2.93 -12.08 6.98
N ASN A 27 -4.16 -11.93 6.48
CA ASN A 27 -5.02 -13.05 6.08
C ASN A 27 -4.69 -13.61 4.68
N VAL A 28 -3.84 -12.93 3.91
CA VAL A 28 -3.51 -13.29 2.52
C VAL A 28 -2.03 -13.50 2.28
N GLN A 29 -1.18 -13.33 3.30
CA GLN A 29 0.27 -13.41 3.21
C GLN A 29 0.79 -14.74 2.61
N ASP A 30 0.10 -15.85 2.91
CA ASP A 30 0.47 -17.20 2.45
C ASP A 30 -0.28 -17.63 1.17
N ARG A 31 -1.06 -16.72 0.55
CA ARG A 31 -1.76 -16.99 -0.71
C ARG A 31 -0.88 -16.61 -1.89
N GLN A 32 -1.09 -17.32 -3.01
CA GLN A 32 -0.50 -16.91 -4.28
C GLN A 32 -1.14 -15.60 -4.75
N ILE A 33 -0.33 -14.71 -5.33
CA ILE A 33 -0.80 -13.43 -5.86
C ILE A 33 -1.89 -13.62 -6.93
N SER A 34 -1.82 -14.70 -7.72
CA SER A 34 -2.81 -15.06 -8.74
C SER A 34 -4.21 -15.33 -8.18
N ASP A 35 -4.30 -15.64 -6.88
CA ASP A 35 -5.54 -16.09 -6.25
C ASP A 35 -6.21 -14.93 -5.50
N LEU A 36 -5.64 -13.73 -5.53
CA LEU A 36 -6.18 -12.56 -4.85
C LEU A 36 -7.41 -12.01 -5.59
N SER A 37 -8.42 -11.62 -4.82
CA SER A 37 -9.52 -10.81 -5.32
C SER A 37 -9.04 -9.42 -5.72
N GLY A 38 -9.84 -8.68 -6.50
CA GLY A 38 -9.46 -7.32 -6.95
C GLY A 38 -9.11 -6.37 -5.79
N GLY A 39 -9.87 -6.40 -4.69
CA GLY A 39 -9.58 -5.58 -3.51
C GLY A 39 -8.33 -6.04 -2.76
N GLU A 40 -8.07 -7.34 -2.68
CA GLU A 40 -6.84 -7.87 -2.06
C GLU A 40 -5.61 -7.51 -2.90
N LEU A 41 -5.71 -7.63 -4.22
CA LEU A 41 -4.66 -7.24 -5.14
C LEU A 41 -4.38 -5.74 -5.04
N GLN A 42 -5.41 -4.90 -4.98
CA GLN A 42 -5.27 -3.45 -4.81
C GLN A 42 -4.54 -3.10 -3.51
N ARG A 43 -4.90 -3.73 -2.38
CA ARG A 43 -4.21 -3.49 -1.10
C ARG A 43 -2.77 -3.97 -1.13
N PHE A 44 -2.51 -5.12 -1.76
CA PHE A 44 -1.17 -5.64 -1.97
C PHE A 44 -0.31 -4.70 -2.82
N THR A 45 -0.83 -4.16 -3.93
CA THR A 45 -0.09 -3.22 -4.78
C THR A 45 0.18 -1.90 -4.05
N CYS A 46 -0.78 -1.38 -3.28
CA CYS A 46 -0.55 -0.19 -2.47
C CYS A 46 0.53 -0.43 -1.41
N ALA A 47 0.49 -1.56 -0.71
CA ALA A 47 1.51 -1.96 0.27
C ALA A 47 2.91 -2.04 -0.36
N MET A 48 3.02 -2.69 -1.51
CA MET A 48 4.26 -2.78 -2.27
C MET A 48 4.83 -1.41 -2.62
N THR A 49 4.00 -0.51 -3.15
CA THR A 49 4.40 0.86 -3.48
C THR A 49 4.88 1.63 -2.24
N CYS A 50 4.24 1.42 -1.09
CA CYS A 50 4.67 2.06 0.17
C CYS A 50 6.01 1.52 0.71
N MET A 51 6.35 0.27 0.42
CA MET A 51 7.59 -0.35 0.92
C MET A 51 8.83 -0.01 0.08
N GLN A 52 8.63 0.44 -1.16
CA GLN A 52 9.70 0.78 -2.11
C GLN A 52 10.22 2.18 -1.88
N LYS A 53 11.54 2.37 -2.04
CA LYS A 53 12.11 3.71 -2.02
C LYS A 53 11.93 4.44 -3.36
N GLY A 54 11.14 5.51 -3.33
CA GLY A 54 10.96 6.40 -4.47
C GLY A 54 11.03 7.88 -4.10
N ASP A 55 11.54 8.70 -5.03
CA ASP A 55 11.49 10.16 -4.92
C ASP A 55 10.07 10.69 -5.18
N ILE A 56 9.30 9.96 -5.99
CA ILE A 56 7.92 10.28 -6.36
C ILE A 56 7.13 8.97 -6.36
N TYR A 57 6.04 8.94 -5.62
CA TYR A 57 5.06 7.86 -5.65
C TYR A 57 3.90 8.29 -6.54
N ILE A 58 3.17 7.41 -7.21
CA ILE A 58 1.94 7.79 -7.90
C ILE A 58 0.89 6.73 -7.58
N PHE A 59 -0.27 7.17 -7.11
CA PHE A 59 -1.41 6.32 -6.82
C PHE A 59 -2.57 6.73 -7.72
N ASP A 60 -2.90 5.88 -8.69
CA ASP A 60 -4.07 6.06 -9.56
C ASP A 60 -5.22 5.20 -9.02
N GLU A 61 -6.33 5.85 -8.65
CA GLU A 61 -7.50 5.23 -8.02
C GLU A 61 -7.18 4.17 -6.93
N PRO A 62 -6.39 4.50 -5.89
CA PRO A 62 -5.91 3.54 -4.89
C PRO A 62 -7.02 2.90 -4.05
N SER A 63 -8.23 3.46 -4.14
CA SER A 63 -9.42 3.05 -3.41
C SER A 63 -10.31 2.05 -4.18
N SER A 64 -9.96 1.76 -5.43
CA SER A 64 -10.70 0.84 -6.29
C SER A 64 -10.90 -0.52 -5.63
N TYR A 65 -12.12 -1.05 -5.72
CA TYR A 65 -12.50 -2.36 -5.15
C TYR A 65 -12.38 -2.48 -3.62
N LEU A 66 -12.10 -1.39 -2.90
CA LEU A 66 -11.98 -1.38 -1.45
C LEU A 66 -13.31 -1.01 -0.77
N ASP A 67 -13.64 -1.73 0.31
CA ASP A 67 -14.73 -1.33 1.19
C ASP A 67 -14.39 -0.04 1.96
N ILE A 68 -15.37 0.56 2.63
CA ILE A 68 -15.19 1.84 3.34
C ILE A 68 -14.07 1.80 4.40
N LYS A 69 -13.91 0.68 5.11
CA LYS A 69 -12.89 0.52 6.16
C LYS A 69 -11.51 0.40 5.54
N GLN A 70 -11.40 -0.39 4.46
CA GLN A 70 -10.16 -0.56 3.70
C GLN A 70 -9.73 0.74 3.02
N ARG A 71 -10.66 1.52 2.47
CA ARG A 71 -10.38 2.85 1.90
C ARG A 71 -9.77 3.80 2.92
N LEU A 72 -10.34 3.87 4.12
CA LEU A 72 -9.82 4.71 5.20
C LEU A 72 -8.42 4.27 5.64
N LYS A 73 -8.23 2.96 5.82
CA LYS A 73 -6.91 2.39 6.18
C LYS A 73 -5.85 2.71 5.13
N ALA A 74 -6.13 2.46 3.84
CA ALA A 74 -5.22 2.76 2.74
C ALA A 74 -4.87 4.26 2.67
N ALA A 75 -5.87 5.13 2.84
CA ALA A 75 -5.64 6.58 2.85
C ALA A 75 -4.73 7.02 4.02
N VAL A 76 -4.91 6.45 5.21
CA VAL A 76 -4.04 6.72 6.37
C VAL A 76 -2.62 6.21 6.11
N ALA A 77 -2.47 4.99 5.60
CA ALA A 77 -1.18 4.39 5.31
C ALA A 77 -0.38 5.21 4.28
N ILE A 78 -1.01 5.59 3.17
CA ILE A 78 -0.39 6.44 2.14
C ILE A 78 0.00 7.80 2.72
N ARG A 79 -0.85 8.39 3.58
CA ARG A 79 -0.54 9.67 4.23
C ARG A 79 0.67 9.55 5.16
N ASN A 80 0.77 8.48 5.93
CA ASN A 80 1.89 8.25 6.86
C ASN A 80 3.20 8.07 6.09
N LEU A 81 3.19 7.27 5.01
CA LEU A 81 4.34 7.12 4.11
C LEU A 81 4.88 8.48 3.62
N ILE A 82 3.99 9.37 3.19
CA ILE A 82 4.37 10.71 2.73
C ILE A 82 5.00 11.52 3.86
N GLN A 83 4.52 11.38 5.10
CA GLN A 83 5.07 12.11 6.25
C GLN A 83 6.44 11.58 6.68
N GLU A 84 6.69 10.27 6.58
CA GLU A 84 7.98 9.67 6.89
C GLU A 84 9.05 10.02 5.85
N ASN A 85 8.66 10.16 4.58
CA ASN A 85 9.56 10.51 3.48
C ASN A 85 9.73 12.04 3.28
N ARG A 86 9.08 12.89 4.09
CA ARG A 86 9.10 14.37 3.99
C ARG A 86 10.45 15.03 4.29
N THR A 87 11.54 14.28 4.48
CA THR A 87 12.88 14.87 4.41
C THR A 87 13.22 15.36 2.99
N PHE A 88 12.49 14.92 1.96
CA PHE A 88 12.60 15.44 0.60
C PHE A 88 11.34 16.22 0.19
N GLU A 89 11.56 17.42 -0.33
CA GLU A 89 10.61 18.52 -0.44
C GLU A 89 9.31 18.20 -1.21
N ASN A 90 8.20 18.74 -0.69
CA ASN A 90 6.95 19.10 -1.38
C ASN A 90 6.91 18.79 -2.89
N LYS A 91 6.43 17.61 -3.27
CA LYS A 91 5.88 17.41 -4.62
C LYS A 91 4.64 16.52 -4.57
N ILE A 92 3.52 17.24 -4.56
CA ILE A 92 2.11 16.89 -4.77
C ILE A 92 1.88 15.47 -5.28
N LEU A 93 0.99 14.73 -4.60
CA LEU A 93 0.21 13.68 -5.24
C LEU A 93 -1.27 14.01 -5.15
N SER A 94 -1.85 14.21 -6.33
CA SER A 94 -3.24 14.53 -6.54
C SER A 94 -4.12 13.38 -6.03
N TYR A 95 -4.70 13.59 -4.86
CA TYR A 95 -5.93 12.92 -4.46
C TYR A 95 -7.06 13.50 -5.32
N THR A 96 -7.47 12.79 -6.38
CA THR A 96 -8.77 13.05 -6.99
C THR A 96 -9.84 12.49 -6.08
N SER A 97 -10.62 13.40 -5.50
CA SER A 97 -11.69 13.16 -4.54
C SER A 97 -12.70 12.12 -5.01
N GLY A 98 -13.00 11.16 -4.14
CA GLY A 98 -14.07 10.17 -4.35
C GLY A 98 -14.51 9.45 -3.07
N ILE A 99 -14.31 10.06 -1.89
CA ILE A 99 -15.02 9.67 -0.67
C ILE A 99 -16.40 10.34 -0.63
#